data_AF-A0A448MJP3-F1
#
_entry.id   AF-A0A448MJP3-F1
#
_cell.length_a   1.000
_cell.length_b   1.000
_cell.length_c   1.000
_cell.angle_alpha   90.00
_cell.angle_beta   90.00
_cell.angle_gamma   90.00
#
_symmetry.space_group_name_H-M   'P 1'
#
loop_
_entity.id
_entity.type
_entity.pdbx_description
1 polymer ?
#
loop_
_entity_poly.entity_id
_entity_poly.type
_entity_poly.pdbx_seq_one_letter_code
_entity_poly.pdbx_strand_id
1 'polypeptide(L)'
;MSPSLNGKEALSWFPHVEFHLNLAASGKKKLVEFDQWDKYSRIVGVTWSGSVDPDLNFFRAEMYANEAGRKLASVLKQLIEQGLKINIITHSLGARVALSAMNILGDMAGEYDHRIDNLILWEPAVADNALTNLDNYDAKKVFNPLAMEIFPYAHKVPKHITVLYSQEDGVLGSDNSYSDYEPVALIGGAYPSKYLSFTTGNSALKEYYKDTRIYDYEKSVIQIKHTCDLLYAGAEKQYRPDECAKLPHAYQVNRYKQEIAALIREEAARVNDPANSPTFIPPLTYLKPWSHFKCFPEEVLNHIIEVLIGNALSDWEKRDNYFKVRAALGHQGNRQTVLGLDKNRKELSLQRKKCYTIHFLLN
;
A
#
# COMPACT_ATOMS: atom_id res chain seq x y z
N MET A 1 24.97 -21.83 -12.69
CA MET A 1 23.92 -21.91 -13.72
C MET A 1 24.22 -20.90 -14.82
N SER A 2 23.89 -21.18 -16.08
CA SER A 2 24.20 -20.27 -17.20
C SER A 2 23.17 -19.14 -17.30
N PRO A 3 23.58 -17.85 -17.38
CA PRO A 3 22.68 -16.71 -17.62
C PRO A 3 21.88 -16.81 -18.93
N SER A 4 22.37 -17.59 -19.91
CA SER A 4 21.69 -17.77 -21.20
C SER A 4 20.41 -18.60 -21.11
N LEU A 5 20.25 -19.42 -20.08
CA LEU A 5 19.10 -20.32 -19.90
C LEU A 5 18.10 -19.82 -18.85
N ASN A 6 18.55 -19.01 -17.88
CA ASN A 6 17.75 -18.59 -16.73
C ASN A 6 17.29 -17.13 -16.82
N GLY A 7 17.55 -16.43 -17.91
CA GLY A 7 17.29 -14.99 -18.04
C GLY A 7 18.26 -14.14 -17.22
N LYS A 8 17.94 -12.85 -17.09
CA LYS A 8 18.70 -11.86 -16.31
C LYS A 8 17.87 -11.34 -15.14
N GLU A 9 18.54 -10.80 -14.12
CA GLU A 9 17.91 -10.10 -12.99
C GLU A 9 16.84 -10.96 -12.29
N ALA A 10 15.62 -10.44 -12.11
CA ALA A 10 14.53 -11.12 -11.40
C ALA A 10 14.19 -12.50 -11.99
N LEU A 11 14.31 -12.69 -13.31
CA LEU A 11 14.06 -13.98 -13.95
C LEU A 11 15.14 -15.01 -13.63
N SER A 12 16.39 -14.57 -13.45
CA SER A 12 17.47 -15.42 -12.96
C SER A 12 17.33 -15.73 -11.47
N TRP A 13 16.73 -14.85 -10.71
CA TRP A 13 16.58 -15.00 -9.27
C TRP A 13 15.72 -16.21 -8.88
N PHE A 14 14.60 -16.46 -9.57
CA PHE A 14 13.70 -17.59 -9.28
C PHE A 14 14.39 -18.96 -9.27
N PRO A 15 15.06 -19.42 -10.35
CA PRO A 15 15.74 -20.71 -10.36
C PRO A 15 16.91 -20.75 -9.36
N HIS A 16 17.55 -19.61 -9.08
CA HIS A 16 18.59 -19.53 -8.05
C HIS A 16 18.02 -19.71 -6.65
N VAL A 17 16.90 -19.07 -6.29
CA VAL A 17 16.24 -19.24 -4.99
C VAL A 17 15.73 -20.66 -4.83
N GLU A 18 15.05 -21.20 -5.84
CA GLU A 18 14.58 -22.58 -5.83
C GLU A 18 15.74 -23.55 -5.60
N PHE A 19 16.84 -23.38 -6.32
CA PHE A 19 18.03 -24.19 -6.13
C PHE A 19 18.59 -24.16 -4.70
N HIS A 20 18.77 -22.96 -4.12
CA HIS A 20 19.36 -22.85 -2.79
C HIS A 20 18.42 -23.35 -1.69
N LEU A 21 17.11 -23.13 -1.84
CA LEU A 21 16.11 -23.68 -0.91
C LEU A 21 16.08 -25.21 -0.99
N ASN A 22 16.19 -25.78 -2.19
CA ASN A 22 16.20 -27.23 -2.38
C ASN A 22 17.47 -27.87 -1.81
N LEU A 23 18.64 -27.24 -1.97
CA LEU A 23 19.87 -27.68 -1.29
C LEU A 23 19.72 -27.63 0.23
N ALA A 24 19.20 -26.53 0.78
CA ALA A 24 18.99 -26.38 2.22
C ALA A 24 18.02 -27.45 2.76
N ALA A 25 16.90 -27.69 2.07
CA ALA A 25 15.86 -28.61 2.51
C ALA A 25 16.25 -30.10 2.38
N SER A 26 17.18 -30.43 1.47
CA SER A 26 17.70 -31.80 1.31
C SER A 26 18.93 -32.11 2.16
N GLY A 27 19.50 -31.11 2.82
CA GLY A 27 20.77 -31.24 3.55
C GLY A 27 21.98 -31.53 2.65
N LYS A 28 21.84 -31.34 1.33
CA LYS A 28 22.90 -31.55 0.35
C LYS A 28 23.73 -30.28 0.17
N LYS A 29 25.01 -30.43 -0.11
CA LYS A 29 25.94 -29.28 -0.27
C LYS A 29 26.24 -28.96 -1.72
N LYS A 30 25.96 -29.89 -2.65
CA LYS A 30 26.28 -29.73 -4.08
C LYS A 30 25.14 -30.21 -4.96
N LEU A 31 24.99 -29.54 -6.11
CA LEU A 31 23.94 -29.82 -7.10
C LEU A 31 24.03 -31.25 -7.68
N VAL A 32 25.24 -31.79 -7.82
CA VAL A 32 25.47 -33.17 -8.29
C VAL A 32 24.97 -34.23 -7.30
N GLU A 33 24.71 -33.85 -6.05
CA GLU A 33 24.22 -34.73 -5.00
C GLU A 33 22.68 -34.66 -4.86
N PHE A 34 22.02 -33.86 -5.70
CA PHE A 34 20.58 -33.61 -5.65
C PHE A 34 19.87 -34.34 -6.79
N ASP A 35 19.22 -35.45 -6.46
CA ASP A 35 18.54 -36.36 -7.38
C ASP A 35 17.00 -36.39 -7.18
N GLN A 36 16.47 -35.64 -6.21
CA GLN A 36 15.04 -35.60 -5.83
C GLN A 36 14.31 -34.37 -6.35
N TRP A 37 14.58 -33.94 -7.59
CA TRP A 37 13.97 -32.73 -8.18
C TRP A 37 12.43 -32.76 -8.15
N ASP A 38 11.84 -33.92 -8.41
CA ASP A 38 10.40 -34.17 -8.38
C ASP A 38 9.74 -33.88 -7.01
N LYS A 39 10.48 -34.01 -5.91
CA LYS A 39 9.97 -33.79 -4.55
C LYS A 39 10.02 -32.32 -4.13
N TYR A 40 10.90 -31.53 -4.73
CA TYR A 40 11.23 -30.18 -4.29
C TYR A 40 10.94 -29.08 -5.33
N SER A 41 10.57 -29.43 -6.57
CA SER A 41 10.08 -28.48 -7.59
C SER A 41 8.63 -28.06 -7.32
N ARG A 42 8.42 -27.25 -6.27
CA ARG A 42 7.10 -26.71 -5.88
C ARG A 42 7.11 -25.20 -5.62
N ILE A 43 8.15 -24.50 -6.07
CA ILE A 43 8.22 -23.03 -5.94
C ILE A 43 7.49 -22.41 -7.12
N VAL A 44 6.43 -21.66 -6.81
CA VAL A 44 5.70 -20.87 -7.80
C VAL A 44 6.21 -19.44 -7.72
N GLY A 45 6.94 -19.01 -8.76
CA GLY A 45 7.31 -17.60 -8.93
C GLY A 45 6.08 -16.78 -9.29
N VAL A 46 5.72 -15.82 -8.44
CA VAL A 46 4.64 -14.86 -8.73
C VAL A 46 5.27 -13.56 -9.22
N THR A 47 5.17 -13.32 -10.52
CA THR A 47 5.57 -12.04 -11.13
C THR A 47 4.35 -11.14 -11.26
N TRP A 48 4.50 -9.87 -10.92
CA TRP A 48 3.49 -8.84 -11.12
C TRP A 48 4.16 -7.61 -11.71
N SER A 49 3.44 -6.87 -12.56
CA SER A 49 3.94 -5.67 -13.20
C SER A 49 4.00 -4.52 -12.19
N GLY A 50 5.04 -4.53 -11.36
CA GLY A 50 5.39 -3.40 -10.48
C GLY A 50 6.15 -2.29 -11.20
N SER A 51 6.65 -2.56 -12.42
CA SER A 51 7.33 -1.57 -13.26
C SER A 51 6.31 -0.57 -13.79
N VAL A 52 6.29 0.58 -13.13
CA VAL A 52 5.70 1.82 -13.60
C VAL A 52 6.81 2.62 -14.29
N ASP A 53 6.48 3.39 -15.31
CA ASP A 53 7.43 4.35 -15.92
C ASP A 53 8.10 5.18 -14.81
N PRO A 54 9.42 5.47 -14.86
CA PRO A 54 10.12 6.27 -13.85
C PRO A 54 9.47 7.63 -13.55
N ASP A 55 8.77 8.23 -14.52
CA ASP A 55 8.03 9.48 -14.34
C ASP A 55 6.75 9.31 -13.48
N LEU A 56 6.44 8.07 -13.10
CA LEU A 56 5.24 7.66 -12.38
C LEU A 56 5.60 7.15 -10.98
N ASN A 57 5.69 8.09 -10.04
CA ASN A 57 5.85 7.96 -8.59
C ASN A 57 5.58 6.57 -7.97
N PHE A 58 6.48 6.09 -7.09
CA PHE A 58 6.38 4.89 -6.24
C PHE A 58 4.97 4.58 -5.71
N PHE A 59 4.21 5.61 -5.36
CA PHE A 59 2.81 5.54 -4.96
C PHE A 59 1.89 4.76 -5.91
N ARG A 60 2.15 4.81 -7.22
CA ARG A 60 1.39 4.06 -8.23
C ARG A 60 1.64 2.57 -8.14
N ALA A 61 2.90 2.18 -7.94
CA ALA A 61 3.27 0.79 -7.79
C ALA A 61 2.54 0.17 -6.58
N GLU A 62 2.20 0.96 -5.55
CA GLU A 62 1.42 0.50 -4.40
C GLU A 62 -0.02 0.15 -4.75
N MET A 63 -0.66 0.93 -5.61
CA MET A 63 -2.01 0.62 -6.10
C MET A 63 -1.99 -0.64 -6.97
N TYR A 64 -0.99 -0.78 -7.85
CA TYR A 64 -0.81 -2.02 -8.61
C TYR A 64 -0.50 -3.22 -7.72
N ALA A 65 0.23 -3.02 -6.62
CA ALA A 65 0.45 -4.07 -5.65
C ALA A 65 -0.86 -4.50 -4.95
N ASN A 66 -1.73 -3.55 -4.61
CA ASN A 66 -3.06 -3.85 -4.07
C ASN A 66 -3.90 -4.65 -5.09
N GLU A 67 -3.86 -4.30 -6.37
CA GLU A 67 -4.58 -5.01 -7.43
C GLU A 67 -4.02 -6.42 -7.66
N ALA A 68 -2.69 -6.54 -7.72
CA ALA A 68 -2.02 -7.82 -7.85
C ALA A 68 -2.34 -8.72 -6.65
N GLY A 69 -2.38 -8.16 -5.44
CA GLY A 69 -2.78 -8.86 -4.24
C GLY A 69 -4.24 -9.31 -4.27
N ARG A 70 -5.14 -8.49 -4.82
CA ARG A 70 -6.53 -8.90 -5.06
C ARG A 70 -6.64 -10.10 -6.01
N LYS A 71 -5.85 -10.14 -7.08
CA LYS A 71 -5.78 -11.31 -7.97
C LYS A 71 -5.15 -12.52 -7.27
N LEU A 72 -4.07 -12.30 -6.53
CA LEU A 72 -3.39 -13.35 -5.75
C LEU A 72 -4.34 -13.99 -4.71
N ALA A 73 -5.22 -13.22 -4.07
CA ALA A 73 -6.22 -13.77 -3.16
C ALA A 73 -7.10 -14.84 -3.83
N SER A 74 -7.52 -14.61 -5.07
CA SER A 74 -8.33 -15.58 -5.84
C SER A 74 -7.56 -16.87 -6.12
N VAL A 75 -6.26 -16.76 -6.41
CA VAL A 75 -5.38 -17.91 -6.68
C VAL A 75 -5.13 -18.68 -5.38
N LEU A 76 -4.76 -17.99 -4.31
CA LEU A 76 -4.50 -18.60 -3.00
C LEU A 76 -5.73 -19.33 -2.48
N LYS A 77 -6.92 -18.72 -2.62
CA LYS A 77 -8.19 -19.38 -2.31
C LYS A 77 -8.31 -20.75 -2.99
N GLN A 78 -8.11 -20.81 -4.32
CA GLN A 78 -8.19 -22.07 -5.07
C GLN A 78 -7.18 -23.11 -4.56
N LEU A 79 -5.92 -22.70 -4.32
CA LEU A 79 -4.89 -23.60 -3.83
C LEU A 79 -5.20 -24.14 -2.42
N ILE A 80 -5.71 -23.27 -1.55
CA ILE A 80 -6.13 -23.60 -0.18
C ILE A 80 -7.31 -24.59 -0.20
N GLU A 81 -8.29 -24.38 -1.08
CA GLU A 81 -9.45 -25.27 -1.27
C GLU A 81 -9.04 -26.65 -1.80
N GLN A 82 -7.94 -26.74 -2.57
CA GLN A 82 -7.33 -28.01 -2.99
C GLN A 82 -6.51 -28.70 -1.89
N GLY A 83 -6.47 -28.14 -0.67
CA GLY A 83 -5.74 -28.72 0.46
C GLY A 83 -4.22 -28.56 0.37
N LEU A 84 -3.71 -27.65 -0.46
CA LEU A 84 -2.28 -27.37 -0.55
C LEU A 84 -1.80 -26.60 0.68
N LYS A 85 -0.65 -27.02 1.21
CA LYS A 85 0.10 -26.26 2.22
C LYS A 85 0.94 -25.19 1.54
N ILE A 86 0.86 -23.95 2.03
CA ILE A 86 1.44 -22.80 1.36
C ILE A 86 2.34 -22.03 2.33
N ASN A 87 3.55 -21.72 1.84
CA ASN A 87 4.47 -20.77 2.45
C ASN A 87 4.72 -19.65 1.43
N ILE A 88 4.75 -18.40 1.88
CA ILE A 88 4.91 -17.23 1.03
C ILE A 88 6.17 -16.49 1.47
N ILE A 89 7.07 -16.25 0.53
CA ILE A 89 8.23 -15.38 0.71
C ILE A 89 8.05 -14.19 -0.21
N THR A 90 8.20 -12.99 0.34
CA THR A 90 8.08 -11.73 -0.41
C THR A 90 9.32 -10.88 -0.21
N HIS A 91 9.57 -9.99 -1.17
CA HIS A 91 10.62 -8.98 -1.07
C HIS A 91 10.05 -7.60 -1.42
N SER A 92 10.49 -6.55 -0.72
CA SER A 92 10.15 -5.15 -1.03
C SER A 92 8.64 -4.93 -1.16
N LEU A 93 8.16 -4.31 -2.24
CA LEU A 93 6.74 -4.04 -2.48
C LEU A 93 5.91 -5.31 -2.74
N GLY A 94 6.55 -6.46 -3.01
CA GLY A 94 5.89 -7.76 -3.02
C GLY A 94 5.26 -8.11 -1.67
N ALA A 95 5.77 -7.55 -0.56
CA ALA A 95 5.13 -7.66 0.75
C ALA A 95 3.70 -7.09 0.74
N ARG A 96 3.49 -5.97 0.05
CA ARG A 96 2.17 -5.37 -0.10
C ARG A 96 1.21 -6.25 -0.90
N VAL A 97 1.71 -6.90 -1.96
CA VAL A 97 0.92 -7.87 -2.74
C VAL A 97 0.41 -8.99 -1.84
N ALA A 98 1.30 -9.61 -1.05
CA ALA A 98 0.90 -10.67 -0.14
C ALA A 98 -0.03 -10.16 0.96
N LEU A 99 0.29 -9.05 1.62
CA LEU A 99 -0.55 -8.47 2.67
C LEU A 99 -1.95 -8.09 2.15
N SER A 100 -2.05 -7.58 0.93
CA SER A 100 -3.33 -7.33 0.27
C SER A 100 -4.14 -8.61 0.08
N ALA A 101 -3.49 -9.68 -0.39
CA ALA A 101 -4.14 -10.98 -0.54
C ALA A 101 -4.61 -11.54 0.81
N MET A 102 -3.75 -11.48 1.84
CA MET A 102 -4.10 -11.92 3.19
C MET A 102 -5.23 -11.08 3.79
N ASN A 103 -5.25 -9.76 3.56
CA ASN A 103 -6.28 -8.88 4.08
C ASN A 103 -7.68 -9.23 3.52
N ILE A 104 -7.72 -9.61 2.24
CA ILE A 104 -8.96 -10.06 1.58
C ILE A 104 -9.43 -11.39 2.17
N LEU A 105 -8.53 -12.36 2.27
CA LEU A 105 -8.86 -13.70 2.79
C LEU A 105 -9.24 -13.67 4.28
N GLY A 106 -8.59 -12.81 5.07
CA GLY A 106 -8.90 -12.62 6.50
C GLY A 106 -10.24 -11.91 6.76
N ASP A 107 -10.85 -11.34 5.72
CA ASP A 107 -12.18 -10.72 5.74
C ASP A 107 -13.29 -11.66 5.19
N MET A 108 -13.03 -12.96 5.21
CA MET A 108 -13.98 -14.01 4.81
C MET A 108 -14.44 -14.84 6.01
N ALA A 109 -14.88 -14.15 7.07
CA ALA A 109 -15.54 -14.74 8.24
C ALA A 109 -14.80 -15.95 8.88
N GLY A 110 -13.47 -15.94 8.84
CA GLY A 110 -12.62 -16.98 9.45
C GLY A 110 -12.36 -18.22 8.59
N GLU A 111 -12.95 -18.32 7.39
CA GLU A 111 -12.80 -19.48 6.51
C GLU A 111 -11.34 -19.76 6.11
N TYR A 112 -10.53 -18.71 6.03
CA TYR A 112 -9.13 -18.76 5.62
C TYR A 112 -8.14 -18.50 6.76
N ASP A 113 -8.62 -18.46 8.00
CA ASP A 113 -7.75 -18.25 9.16
C ASP A 113 -6.73 -19.40 9.27
N HIS A 114 -5.47 -19.04 9.50
CA HIS A 114 -4.35 -19.97 9.66
C HIS A 114 -4.15 -20.96 8.49
N ARG A 115 -4.59 -20.61 7.26
CA ARG A 115 -4.43 -21.46 6.06
C ARG A 115 -3.10 -21.28 5.34
N ILE A 116 -2.34 -20.24 5.66
CA ILE A 116 -0.95 -20.07 5.21
C ILE A 116 -0.02 -20.47 6.36
N ASP A 117 0.94 -21.36 6.12
CA ASP A 117 1.81 -21.86 7.18
C ASP A 117 2.82 -20.77 7.61
N ASN A 118 3.51 -20.15 6.65
CA ASN A 118 4.46 -19.08 6.91
C ASN A 118 4.34 -17.95 5.89
N LEU A 119 4.30 -16.70 6.38
CA LEU A 119 4.46 -15.49 5.59
C LEU A 119 5.77 -14.81 5.96
N ILE A 120 6.74 -14.80 5.05
CA ILE A 120 8.05 -14.18 5.23
C ILE A 120 8.07 -12.87 4.44
N LEU A 121 8.18 -11.77 5.17
CA LEU A 121 8.24 -10.40 4.68
C LEU A 121 9.70 -9.95 4.71
N TRP A 122 10.40 -10.03 3.58
CA TRP A 122 11.79 -9.60 3.47
C TRP A 122 11.85 -8.16 2.98
N GLU A 123 12.41 -7.28 3.81
CA GLU A 123 12.58 -5.83 3.56
C GLU A 123 11.28 -5.20 3.04
N PRO A 124 10.17 -5.36 3.79
CA PRO A 124 8.85 -5.05 3.27
C PRO A 124 8.65 -3.56 3.05
N ALA A 125 8.30 -3.17 1.83
CA ALA A 125 8.01 -1.78 1.44
C ALA A 125 6.55 -1.38 1.80
N VAL A 126 6.19 -1.56 3.07
CA VAL A 126 4.91 -1.13 3.67
C VAL A 126 5.18 -0.40 4.97
N ALA A 127 4.23 0.37 5.46
CA ALA A 127 4.38 1.09 6.72
C ALA A 127 4.54 0.13 7.90
N ASP A 128 5.28 0.55 8.93
CA ASP A 128 5.45 -0.25 10.14
C ASP A 128 4.13 -0.47 10.90
N ASN A 129 3.07 0.29 10.65
CA ASN A 129 1.74 0.11 11.23
C ASN A 129 0.81 -0.71 10.32
N ALA A 130 1.34 -1.35 9.27
CA ALA A 130 0.57 -2.08 8.27
C ALA A 130 -0.35 -3.16 8.87
N LEU A 131 0.02 -3.81 9.97
CA LEU A 131 -0.77 -4.88 10.60
C LEU A 131 -1.60 -4.40 11.82
N THR A 132 -2.09 -3.17 11.76
CA THR A 132 -2.94 -2.58 12.81
C THR A 132 -4.43 -2.89 12.56
N ASN A 133 -5.20 -3.17 13.62
CA ASN A 133 -6.66 -3.34 13.51
C ASN A 133 -7.40 -2.00 13.36
N LEU A 134 -8.70 -2.08 13.08
CA LEU A 134 -9.57 -0.92 12.90
C LEU A 134 -10.05 -0.29 14.21
N ASP A 135 -9.75 -0.85 15.38
CA ASP A 135 -10.18 -0.28 16.66
C ASP A 135 -9.63 1.14 16.82
N ASN A 136 -10.48 2.10 17.21
CA ASN A 136 -10.08 3.50 17.33
C ASN A 136 -9.45 4.06 16.03
N TYR A 137 -10.03 3.71 14.88
CA TYR A 137 -9.53 4.09 13.55
C TYR A 137 -9.30 5.59 13.42
N ASP A 138 -10.19 6.44 13.93
CA ASP A 138 -10.05 7.89 13.84
C ASP A 138 -8.76 8.43 14.46
N ALA A 139 -8.31 7.86 15.59
CA ALA A 139 -7.03 8.25 16.18
C ALA A 139 -5.82 7.76 15.36
N LYS A 140 -5.99 6.64 14.65
CA LYS A 140 -4.94 6.00 13.84
C LYS A 140 -4.87 6.54 12.42
N LYS A 141 -5.96 7.07 11.86
CA LYS A 141 -6.07 7.51 10.46
C LYS A 141 -5.05 8.59 10.11
N VAL A 142 -4.61 9.36 11.10
CA VAL A 142 -3.55 10.37 10.98
C VAL A 142 -2.20 9.78 10.50
N PHE A 143 -1.95 8.49 10.71
CA PHE A 143 -0.75 7.77 10.25
C PHE A 143 -0.96 7.04 8.92
N ASN A 144 -2.16 7.12 8.36
CA ASN A 144 -2.60 6.43 7.14
C ASN A 144 -3.18 7.46 6.16
N PRO A 145 -2.42 8.49 5.76
CA PRO A 145 -2.95 9.69 5.11
C PRO A 145 -3.72 9.46 3.81
N LEU A 146 -3.61 8.27 3.20
CA LEU A 146 -4.29 7.91 1.96
C LEU A 146 -5.21 6.70 2.14
N ALA A 147 -5.44 6.26 3.38
CA ALA A 147 -6.22 5.09 3.74
C ALA A 147 -5.76 3.77 3.09
N MET A 148 -4.52 3.70 2.59
CA MET A 148 -3.99 2.52 1.90
C MET A 148 -2.95 1.75 2.70
N GLU A 149 -2.47 2.30 3.81
CA GLU A 149 -1.27 1.85 4.51
C GLU A 149 -1.51 0.63 5.42
N ILE A 150 -2.78 0.27 5.69
CA ILE A 150 -3.14 -0.77 6.66
C ILE A 150 -3.82 -1.99 6.03
N PHE A 151 -3.60 -3.13 6.67
CA PHE A 151 -4.09 -4.46 6.30
C PHE A 151 -4.67 -5.14 7.55
N PRO A 152 -5.80 -4.63 8.08
CA PRO A 152 -6.31 -4.98 9.41
C PRO A 152 -6.64 -6.46 9.60
N TYR A 153 -6.91 -7.19 8.52
CA TYR A 153 -7.30 -8.60 8.56
C TYR A 153 -6.17 -9.55 8.14
N ALA A 154 -5.07 -9.03 7.59
CA ALA A 154 -4.01 -9.85 7.00
C ALA A 154 -3.34 -10.81 8.00
N HIS A 155 -3.28 -10.43 9.28
CA HIS A 155 -2.67 -11.23 10.33
C HIS A 155 -3.41 -12.53 10.64
N LYS A 156 -4.70 -12.66 10.29
CA LYS A 156 -5.52 -13.83 10.61
C LYS A 156 -5.17 -15.06 9.76
N VAL A 157 -4.73 -14.84 8.53
CA VAL A 157 -4.57 -15.87 7.50
C VAL A 157 -3.29 -16.71 7.68
N PRO A 158 -2.11 -16.14 7.96
CA PRO A 158 -0.93 -16.93 8.26
C PRO A 158 -0.92 -17.46 9.71
N LYS A 159 -0.29 -18.61 9.93
CA LYS A 159 0.06 -19.10 11.28
C LYS A 159 1.24 -18.32 11.86
N HIS A 160 2.21 -18.01 11.00
CA HIS A 160 3.43 -17.30 11.37
C HIS A 160 3.74 -16.19 10.37
N ILE A 161 4.03 -15.00 10.90
CA ILE A 161 4.59 -13.88 10.13
C ILE A 161 6.01 -13.64 10.61
N THR A 162 6.96 -13.65 9.68
CA THR A 162 8.36 -13.31 9.94
C THR A 162 8.74 -12.10 9.13
N VAL A 163 9.33 -11.10 9.78
CA VAL A 163 9.88 -9.91 9.10
C VAL A 163 11.39 -10.01 9.11
N LEU A 164 11.99 -10.08 7.93
CA LEU A 164 13.44 -10.01 7.74
C LEU A 164 13.79 -8.59 7.33
N TYR A 165 14.75 -7.98 8.02
CA TYR A 165 15.22 -6.62 7.74
C TYR A 165 16.73 -6.58 7.80
N SER A 166 17.35 -5.73 6.99
CA SER A 166 18.77 -5.39 7.09
C SER A 166 18.96 -3.94 7.55
N GLN A 167 20.16 -3.62 8.04
CA GLN A 167 20.55 -2.26 8.42
C GLN A 167 21.19 -1.47 7.27
N GLU A 168 21.23 -2.05 6.05
CA GLU A 168 21.89 -1.48 4.87
C GLU A 168 20.93 -1.26 3.69
N ASP A 169 19.65 -1.59 3.81
CA ASP A 169 18.68 -1.51 2.73
C ASP A 169 18.18 -0.07 2.45
N GLY A 170 18.08 0.30 1.16
CA GLY A 170 17.65 1.62 0.67
C GLY A 170 16.13 1.86 0.73
N VAL A 171 15.31 0.80 0.73
CA VAL A 171 13.85 0.88 0.99
C VAL A 171 13.61 1.29 2.44
N LEU A 172 14.42 0.75 3.35
CA LEU A 172 14.39 1.06 4.78
C LEU A 172 15.09 2.40 5.05
N GLY A 173 16.15 2.78 4.33
CA GLY A 173 16.74 4.13 4.38
C GLY A 173 18.14 4.19 5.01
N SER A 174 18.97 3.20 4.74
CA SER A 174 20.37 3.13 5.20
C SER A 174 21.41 3.35 4.10
N ASP A 175 21.03 3.36 2.82
CA ASP A 175 21.97 3.73 1.77
C ASP A 175 22.05 5.26 1.65
N ASN A 176 23.22 5.81 2.00
CA ASN A 176 23.56 7.22 1.86
C ASN A 176 24.41 7.46 0.59
N SER A 177 24.47 6.50 -0.34
CA SER A 177 25.22 6.66 -1.58
C SER A 177 24.58 7.74 -2.45
N TYR A 178 25.41 8.66 -2.93
CA TYR A 178 24.99 9.87 -3.65
C TYR A 178 24.26 9.57 -4.98
N SER A 179 24.31 8.32 -5.45
CA SER A 179 23.64 7.82 -6.66
C SER A 179 22.18 7.45 -6.46
N ASP A 180 21.73 7.25 -5.21
CA ASP A 180 20.36 6.85 -4.87
C ASP A 180 19.48 8.03 -4.41
N TYR A 181 19.91 9.27 -4.71
CA TYR A 181 19.13 10.49 -4.49
C TYR A 181 17.92 10.56 -5.46
N GLU A 182 16.91 9.72 -5.24
CA GLU A 182 15.56 10.25 -5.31
C GLU A 182 15.41 11.24 -4.14
N PRO A 183 14.78 12.41 -4.29
CA PRO A 183 14.84 13.48 -3.30
C PRO A 183 14.21 13.01 -1.97
N VAL A 184 15.06 12.54 -1.06
CA VAL A 184 14.64 11.93 0.20
C VAL A 184 14.12 13.04 1.11
N ALA A 185 12.87 12.90 1.53
CA ALA A 185 12.32 13.73 2.60
C ALA A 185 13.16 13.53 3.88
N LEU A 186 13.21 14.53 4.76
CA LEU A 186 14.04 14.58 5.98
C LEU A 186 13.89 13.38 6.97
N ILE A 187 13.10 12.34 6.67
CA ILE A 187 12.81 11.17 7.51
C ILE A 187 12.59 9.90 6.65
N GLY A 188 13.60 9.02 6.54
CA GLY A 188 13.48 7.63 6.05
C GLY A 188 13.36 7.45 4.53
N GLY A 189 13.86 6.32 3.99
CA GLY A 189 14.20 6.06 2.57
C GLY A 189 13.13 6.25 1.49
N ALA A 190 13.04 5.34 0.52
CA ALA A 190 12.13 5.50 -0.63
C ALA A 190 10.64 5.53 -0.23
N TYR A 191 10.26 4.80 0.83
CA TYR A 191 8.86 4.65 1.25
C TYR A 191 8.21 5.95 1.81
N PRO A 192 8.85 6.74 2.70
CA PRO A 192 8.27 8.01 3.19
C PRO A 192 8.32 9.16 2.17
N SER A 193 9.30 9.14 1.26
CA SER A 193 9.54 10.24 0.32
C SER A 193 8.44 10.39 -0.74
N LYS A 194 7.68 9.32 -1.00
CA LYS A 194 6.56 9.28 -1.97
C LYS A 194 5.43 10.30 -1.72
N TYR A 195 5.30 10.83 -0.50
CA TYR A 195 4.22 11.78 -0.19
C TYR A 195 4.50 13.19 -0.73
N LEU A 196 5.77 13.52 -1.01
CA LEU A 196 6.15 14.77 -1.69
C LEU A 196 5.70 14.79 -3.16
N SER A 197 5.64 13.63 -3.81
CA SER A 197 5.19 13.54 -5.20
C SER A 197 3.67 13.42 -5.35
N PHE A 198 2.96 13.21 -4.23
CA PHE A 198 1.50 13.35 -4.19
C PHE A 198 1.07 14.82 -4.22
N THR A 199 1.91 15.77 -3.77
CA THR A 199 1.59 17.21 -3.73
C THR A 199 1.84 17.95 -5.04
N THR A 200 2.39 17.29 -6.05
CA THR A 200 2.58 17.87 -7.39
C THR A 200 1.35 17.58 -8.26
N GLY A 201 1.01 18.48 -9.19
CA GLY A 201 -0.24 18.49 -9.98
C GLY A 201 -0.48 17.28 -10.92
N ASN A 202 0.32 16.23 -10.81
CA ASN A 202 0.25 14.98 -11.56
C ASN A 202 0.13 13.77 -10.61
N SER A 203 -0.92 13.77 -9.77
CA SER A 203 -1.10 12.72 -8.74
C SER A 203 -1.42 11.35 -9.37
N ALA A 204 -0.94 10.25 -8.80
CA ALA A 204 -1.23 8.91 -9.36
C ALA A 204 -2.72 8.55 -9.36
N LEU A 205 -3.52 9.15 -8.46
CA LEU A 205 -4.98 8.99 -8.44
C LEU A 205 -5.62 9.58 -9.69
N LYS A 206 -5.15 10.73 -10.17
CA LYS A 206 -5.66 11.40 -11.38
C LYS A 206 -5.67 10.47 -12.58
N GLU A 207 -4.62 9.66 -12.76
CA GLU A 207 -4.55 8.72 -13.86
C GLU A 207 -5.51 7.54 -13.69
N TYR A 208 -5.62 6.99 -12.47
CA TYR A 208 -6.60 5.94 -12.17
C TYR A 208 -8.03 6.36 -12.49
N TYR A 209 -8.31 7.66 -12.37
CA TYR A 209 -9.64 8.21 -12.65
C TYR A 209 -9.79 8.81 -14.04
N LYS A 210 -8.76 8.79 -14.90
CA LYS A 210 -8.71 9.51 -16.20
C LYS A 210 -9.95 9.31 -17.09
N ASP A 211 -10.58 8.14 -16.99
CA ASP A 211 -11.76 7.77 -17.78
C ASP A 211 -13.05 7.70 -16.92
N THR A 212 -13.09 8.43 -15.81
CA THR A 212 -14.20 8.41 -14.85
C THR A 212 -14.75 9.80 -14.55
N ARG A 213 -15.98 9.86 -14.01
CA ARG A 213 -16.62 11.11 -13.56
C ARG A 213 -15.79 11.90 -12.54
N ILE A 214 -14.98 11.23 -11.71
CA ILE A 214 -14.13 11.91 -10.70
C ILE A 214 -13.10 12.80 -11.39
N TYR A 215 -12.54 12.36 -12.51
CA TYR A 215 -11.57 13.15 -13.28
C TYR A 215 -12.22 14.33 -14.01
N ASP A 216 -13.47 14.19 -14.46
CA ASP A 216 -14.23 15.31 -15.02
C ASP A 216 -14.51 16.40 -13.98
N TYR A 217 -14.78 16.01 -12.72
CA TYR A 217 -14.91 16.96 -11.62
C TYR A 217 -13.59 17.67 -11.33
N GLU A 218 -12.46 16.95 -11.28
CA GLU A 218 -11.14 17.54 -11.09
C GLU A 218 -10.82 18.58 -12.18
N LYS A 219 -11.03 18.23 -13.45
CA LYS A 219 -10.87 19.16 -14.59
C LYS A 219 -11.73 20.41 -14.44
N SER A 220 -13.00 20.23 -14.07
CA SER A 220 -13.93 21.33 -13.86
C SER A 220 -13.44 22.26 -12.75
N VAL A 221 -12.95 21.70 -11.64
CA VAL A 221 -12.40 22.48 -10.52
C VAL A 221 -11.13 23.23 -10.90
N ILE A 222 -10.23 22.62 -11.67
CA ILE A 222 -9.03 23.29 -12.18
C ILE A 222 -9.42 24.49 -13.06
N GLN A 223 -10.40 24.32 -13.96
CA GLN A 223 -10.89 25.40 -14.81
C GLN A 223 -11.54 26.53 -14.00
N ILE A 224 -12.31 26.17 -12.97
CA ILE A 224 -12.90 27.11 -12.01
C ILE A 224 -11.81 27.93 -11.33
N LYS A 225 -10.77 27.28 -10.78
CA LYS A 225 -9.66 27.96 -10.10
C LYS A 225 -8.92 28.90 -11.03
N HIS A 226 -8.58 28.43 -12.23
CA HIS A 226 -7.93 29.27 -13.24
C HIS A 226 -8.76 30.50 -13.59
N THR A 227 -10.09 30.36 -13.69
CA THR A 227 -10.99 31.49 -13.93
C THR A 227 -10.98 32.48 -12.76
N CYS A 228 -10.99 32.00 -11.51
CA CYS A 228 -10.84 32.89 -10.35
C CYS A 228 -9.50 33.62 -10.34
N ASP A 229 -8.40 32.93 -10.63
CA ASP A 229 -7.07 33.55 -10.66
C ASP A 229 -7.00 34.65 -11.73
N LEU A 230 -7.54 34.42 -12.92
CA LEU A 230 -7.60 35.43 -13.98
C LEU A 230 -8.44 36.67 -13.59
N LEU A 231 -9.56 36.46 -12.89
CA LEU A 231 -10.47 37.54 -12.51
C LEU A 231 -9.97 38.35 -11.30
N TYR A 232 -9.26 37.71 -10.37
CA TYR A 232 -8.98 38.28 -9.05
C TYR A 232 -7.50 38.34 -8.65
N ALA A 233 -6.58 37.77 -9.43
CA ALA A 233 -5.13 37.77 -9.12
C ALA A 233 -4.29 38.78 -9.96
N GLY A 234 -4.93 39.79 -10.57
CA GLY A 234 -4.25 40.81 -11.37
C GLY A 234 -3.46 41.85 -10.55
N ALA A 235 -2.26 42.18 -11.03
CA ALA A 235 -1.13 43.04 -10.60
C ALA A 235 -1.22 44.01 -9.38
N GLU A 236 -2.39 44.43 -8.90
CA GLU A 236 -2.53 45.32 -7.73
C GLU A 236 -3.63 44.90 -6.75
N LYS A 237 -4.31 43.77 -6.96
CA LYS A 237 -5.38 43.30 -6.06
C LYS A 237 -4.94 42.04 -5.32
N GLN A 238 -4.88 42.15 -3.99
CA GLN A 238 -4.77 41.03 -3.06
C GLN A 238 -5.82 39.98 -3.42
N TYR A 239 -5.42 38.71 -3.55
CA TYR A 239 -6.31 37.57 -3.77
C TYR A 239 -7.56 37.66 -2.86
N ARG A 240 -8.76 37.64 -3.46
CA ARG A 240 -10.06 37.81 -2.77
C ARG A 240 -10.88 36.51 -2.75
N PRO A 241 -10.59 35.59 -1.81
CA PRO A 241 -11.27 34.30 -1.72
C PRO A 241 -12.78 34.42 -1.46
N ASP A 242 -13.21 35.50 -0.81
CA ASP A 242 -14.61 35.82 -0.53
C ASP A 242 -15.41 36.25 -1.77
N GLU A 243 -14.76 36.86 -2.77
CA GLU A 243 -15.38 37.19 -4.06
C GLU A 243 -15.43 35.97 -4.99
N CYS A 244 -14.37 35.15 -5.01
CA CYS A 244 -14.38 33.87 -5.72
C CYS A 244 -15.50 32.96 -5.18
N ALA A 245 -15.69 32.85 -3.87
CA ALA A 245 -16.75 32.02 -3.27
C ALA A 245 -18.20 32.38 -3.68
N LYS A 246 -18.45 33.55 -4.26
CA LYS A 246 -19.77 34.00 -4.74
C LYS A 246 -20.08 33.57 -6.18
N LEU A 247 -19.08 33.10 -6.92
CA LEU A 247 -19.27 32.63 -8.28
C LEU A 247 -20.06 31.30 -8.30
N PRO A 248 -20.75 30.97 -9.41
CA PRO A 248 -21.55 29.75 -9.55
C PRO A 248 -20.79 28.44 -9.26
N HIS A 249 -19.46 28.48 -9.23
CA HIS A 249 -18.64 27.33 -8.96
C HIS A 249 -18.67 26.83 -7.51
N ALA A 250 -18.95 27.67 -6.51
CA ALA A 250 -19.00 27.20 -5.11
C ALA A 250 -20.12 26.17 -4.91
N TYR A 251 -21.24 26.36 -5.62
CA TYR A 251 -22.32 25.38 -5.72
C TYR A 251 -21.87 24.10 -6.44
N GLN A 252 -21.15 24.23 -7.57
CA GLN A 252 -20.61 23.08 -8.30
C GLN A 252 -19.63 22.26 -7.48
N VAL A 253 -18.74 22.90 -6.72
CA VAL A 253 -17.77 22.23 -5.83
C VAL A 253 -18.49 21.41 -4.76
N ASN A 254 -19.51 21.97 -4.10
CA ASN A 254 -20.31 21.23 -3.10
C ASN A 254 -21.08 20.07 -3.73
N ARG A 255 -21.63 20.27 -4.93
CA ARG A 255 -22.27 19.20 -5.71
C ARG A 255 -21.27 18.08 -6.03
N TYR A 256 -20.05 18.39 -6.49
CA TYR A 256 -19.02 17.39 -6.78
C TYR A 256 -18.61 16.59 -5.54
N LYS A 257 -18.54 17.21 -4.36
CA LYS A 257 -18.32 16.48 -3.08
C LYS A 257 -19.37 15.40 -2.86
N GLN A 258 -20.64 15.76 -3.01
CA GLN A 258 -21.76 14.86 -2.83
C GLN A 258 -21.78 13.74 -3.89
N GLU A 259 -21.50 14.08 -5.14
CA GLU A 259 -21.46 13.10 -6.23
C GLU A 259 -20.28 12.13 -6.09
N ILE A 260 -19.08 12.58 -5.69
CA ILE A 260 -17.95 11.69 -5.38
C ILE A 260 -18.32 10.73 -4.26
N ALA A 261 -18.87 11.25 -3.15
CA ALA A 261 -19.29 10.42 -2.02
C ALA A 261 -20.35 9.38 -2.44
N ALA A 262 -21.32 9.77 -3.27
CA ALA A 262 -22.35 8.88 -3.77
C ALA A 262 -21.77 7.74 -4.63
N LEU A 263 -20.90 8.05 -5.60
CA LEU A 263 -20.25 7.04 -6.46
C LEU A 263 -19.46 6.02 -5.66
N ILE A 264 -18.71 6.48 -4.66
CA ILE A 264 -17.89 5.64 -3.79
C ILE A 264 -18.76 4.75 -2.88
N ARG A 265 -19.83 5.31 -2.32
CA ARG A 265 -20.76 4.56 -1.47
C ARG A 265 -21.59 3.54 -2.24
N GLU A 266 -22.01 3.88 -3.46
CA GLU A 266 -22.73 2.96 -4.34
C GLU A 266 -21.87 1.74 -4.68
N GLU A 267 -20.60 1.96 -5.05
CA GLU A 267 -19.70 0.85 -5.29
C GLU A 267 -19.41 0.04 -4.02
N ALA A 268 -19.18 0.70 -2.88
CA ALA A 268 -18.97 0.00 -1.61
C ALA A 268 -20.18 -0.84 -1.21
N ALA A 269 -21.40 -0.33 -1.38
CA ALA A 269 -22.63 -1.06 -1.10
C ALA A 269 -22.75 -2.32 -1.96
N ARG A 270 -22.44 -2.21 -3.26
CA ARG A 270 -22.39 -3.36 -4.17
C ARG A 270 -21.34 -4.38 -3.72
N VAL A 271 -20.14 -3.94 -3.37
CA VAL A 271 -19.03 -4.84 -2.98
C VAL A 271 -19.26 -5.49 -1.62
N ASN A 272 -19.89 -4.77 -0.69
CA ASN A 272 -20.20 -5.25 0.67
C ASN A 272 -21.47 -6.11 0.73
N ASP A 273 -22.25 -6.21 -0.35
CA ASP A 273 -23.46 -7.01 -0.41
C ASP A 273 -23.14 -8.47 0.01
N PRO A 274 -23.79 -9.02 1.05
CA PRO A 274 -23.61 -10.40 1.46
C PRO A 274 -23.89 -11.42 0.35
N ALA A 275 -24.72 -11.10 -0.64
CA ALA A 275 -24.96 -11.95 -1.81
C ALA A 275 -23.71 -12.09 -2.70
N ASN A 276 -22.76 -11.17 -2.60
CA ASN A 276 -21.45 -11.24 -3.25
C ASN A 276 -20.39 -11.99 -2.41
N SER A 277 -20.77 -12.62 -1.29
CA SER A 277 -19.92 -13.42 -0.38
C SER A 277 -19.85 -14.92 -0.77
N PRO A 278 -18.88 -15.73 -0.28
CA PRO A 278 -17.45 -15.52 -0.04
C PRO A 278 -16.58 -15.96 -1.25
N THR A 279 -17.21 -16.40 -2.35
CA THR A 279 -16.53 -17.05 -3.48
C THR A 279 -16.10 -16.08 -4.59
N PHE A 280 -16.70 -14.89 -4.64
CA PHE A 280 -16.48 -13.91 -5.69
C PHE A 280 -15.82 -12.65 -5.13
N ILE A 281 -14.74 -12.22 -5.79
CA ILE A 281 -14.10 -10.94 -5.50
C ILE A 281 -14.55 -9.95 -6.58
N PRO A 282 -15.46 -9.00 -6.27
CA PRO A 282 -16.04 -8.14 -7.28
C PRO A 282 -15.00 -7.19 -7.90
N PRO A 283 -15.12 -6.87 -9.20
CA PRO A 283 -14.27 -5.88 -9.83
C PRO A 283 -14.56 -4.49 -9.26
N LEU A 284 -13.51 -3.67 -9.15
CA LEU A 284 -13.57 -2.31 -8.64
C LEU A 284 -13.29 -1.30 -9.76
N THR A 285 -14.01 -0.19 -9.70
CA THR A 285 -13.88 0.96 -10.59
C THR A 285 -13.31 2.13 -9.81
N TYR A 286 -14.07 2.68 -8.86
CA TYR A 286 -13.67 3.84 -8.08
C TYR A 286 -12.84 3.47 -6.86
N LEU A 287 -13.14 2.36 -6.19
CA LEU A 287 -12.41 1.86 -5.02
C LEU A 287 -11.14 1.07 -5.38
N LYS A 288 -10.78 1.04 -6.67
CA LYS A 288 -9.66 0.26 -7.21
C LYS A 288 -8.30 0.54 -6.54
N PRO A 289 -7.92 1.79 -6.20
CA PRO A 289 -6.67 2.04 -5.46
C PRO A 289 -6.61 1.33 -4.10
N TRP A 290 -7.76 1.10 -3.46
CA TRP A 290 -7.92 0.43 -2.17
C TRP A 290 -8.32 -1.04 -2.30
N SER A 291 -8.00 -1.70 -3.42
CA SER A 291 -8.41 -3.08 -3.71
C SER A 291 -7.88 -4.15 -2.75
N HIS A 292 -7.00 -3.78 -1.82
CA HIS A 292 -6.55 -4.64 -0.72
C HIS A 292 -7.66 -4.90 0.32
N PHE A 293 -8.75 -4.13 0.32
CA PHE A 293 -9.96 -4.44 1.08
C PHE A 293 -10.88 -5.36 0.29
N LYS A 294 -11.43 -6.41 0.93
CA LYS A 294 -12.52 -7.19 0.35
C LYS A 294 -13.83 -6.41 0.48
N CYS A 295 -14.25 -6.18 1.72
CA CYS A 295 -15.32 -5.25 2.06
C CYS A 295 -14.72 -3.94 2.61
N PHE A 296 -15.47 -2.86 2.49
CA PHE A 296 -15.06 -1.52 2.93
C PHE A 296 -15.82 -1.13 4.20
N PRO A 297 -15.16 -1.14 5.38
CA PRO A 297 -15.73 -0.64 6.63
C PRO A 297 -16.09 0.84 6.54
N GLU A 298 -17.12 1.26 7.26
CA GLU A 298 -17.68 2.61 7.15
C GLU A 298 -16.64 3.69 7.53
N GLU A 299 -15.82 3.48 8.58
CA GLU A 299 -14.81 4.47 8.98
C GLU A 299 -13.70 4.61 7.92
N VAL A 300 -13.29 3.50 7.31
CA VAL A 300 -12.30 3.48 6.22
C VAL A 300 -12.89 4.14 4.98
N LEU A 301 -14.15 3.83 4.63
CA LEU A 301 -14.84 4.40 3.48
C LEU A 301 -14.98 5.92 3.59
N ASN A 302 -15.33 6.43 4.78
CA ASN A 302 -15.37 7.86 5.06
C ASN A 302 -14.01 8.51 4.82
N HIS A 303 -12.93 7.88 5.28
CA HIS A 303 -11.58 8.37 5.06
C HIS A 303 -11.17 8.34 3.58
N ILE A 304 -11.53 7.30 2.82
CA ILE A 304 -11.32 7.24 1.36
C ILE A 304 -12.03 8.41 0.66
N ILE A 305 -13.28 8.68 1.04
CA ILE A 305 -14.06 9.80 0.50
C ILE A 305 -13.38 11.14 0.83
N GLU A 306 -12.91 11.33 2.07
CA GLU A 306 -12.15 12.52 2.48
C GLU A 306 -10.90 12.71 1.60
N VAL A 307 -10.13 11.64 1.38
CA VAL A 307 -8.91 11.64 0.55
C VAL A 307 -9.24 12.00 -0.91
N LEU A 308 -10.27 11.40 -1.49
CA LEU A 308 -10.66 11.66 -2.88
C LEU A 308 -11.21 13.06 -3.08
N ILE A 309 -12.04 13.55 -2.17
CA ILE A 309 -12.53 14.93 -2.20
C ILE A 309 -11.36 15.91 -2.07
N GLY A 310 -10.43 15.66 -1.13
CA GLY A 310 -9.24 16.49 -0.94
C GLY A 310 -8.31 16.51 -2.16
N ASN A 311 -8.21 15.40 -2.89
CA ASN A 311 -7.42 15.28 -4.11
C ASN A 311 -8.13 15.94 -5.31
N ALA A 312 -9.36 15.53 -5.64
CA ALA A 312 -10.10 16.03 -6.80
C ALA A 312 -10.41 17.53 -6.72
N LEU A 313 -10.65 18.07 -5.51
CA LEU A 313 -10.94 19.49 -5.34
C LEU A 313 -9.68 20.33 -5.10
N SER A 314 -8.52 19.69 -5.04
CA SER A 314 -7.23 20.34 -4.83
C SER A 314 -7.22 21.26 -3.59
N ASP A 315 -7.80 20.82 -2.47
CA ASP A 315 -7.80 21.53 -1.17
C ASP A 315 -6.45 21.25 -0.45
N TRP A 316 -5.34 21.60 -1.12
CA TRP A 316 -3.98 21.27 -0.70
C TRP A 316 -3.47 22.10 0.49
N GLU A 317 -4.17 23.18 0.85
CA GLU A 317 -3.75 24.11 1.92
C GLU A 317 -3.94 23.57 3.35
N LYS A 318 -4.63 22.43 3.54
CA LYS A 318 -4.97 21.87 4.87
C LYS A 318 -4.10 20.68 5.33
N ARG A 319 -2.85 20.57 4.84
CA ARG A 319 -2.13 19.29 4.77
C ARG A 319 -0.97 19.07 5.77
N ASP A 320 -0.96 19.74 6.92
CA ASP A 320 0.06 19.50 7.98
C ASP A 320 0.17 18.03 8.44
N ASN A 321 -0.89 17.23 8.24
CA ASN A 321 -0.94 15.82 8.66
C ASN A 321 -0.33 14.83 7.66
N TYR A 322 -0.05 15.23 6.41
CA TYR A 322 0.51 14.31 5.39
C TYR A 322 1.97 13.92 5.67
N PHE A 323 2.63 14.58 6.63
CA PHE A 323 4.01 14.30 7.05
C PHE A 323 4.12 13.33 8.24
N LYS A 324 3.01 12.73 8.70
CA LYS A 324 3.02 11.76 9.83
C LYS A 324 3.19 10.31 9.37
N VAL A 325 3.83 10.15 8.21
CA VAL A 325 4.06 8.85 7.57
C VAL A 325 4.98 8.02 8.44
N ARG A 326 4.58 6.77 8.66
CA ARG A 326 5.35 5.79 9.40
C ARG A 326 6.50 5.27 8.55
N ALA A 327 7.62 4.93 9.20
CA ALA A 327 8.75 4.29 8.51
C ALA A 327 8.34 2.93 7.92
N ALA A 328 9.16 2.39 7.02
CA ALA A 328 8.94 1.05 6.50
C ALA A 328 9.01 -0.02 7.61
N LEU A 329 8.20 -1.07 7.47
CA LEU A 329 8.17 -2.20 8.40
C LEU A 329 9.55 -2.87 8.46
N GLY A 330 10.11 -2.99 9.67
CA GLY A 330 11.46 -3.52 9.87
C GLY A 330 12.58 -2.47 9.83
N HIS A 331 12.31 -1.21 9.48
CA HIS A 331 13.32 -0.14 9.37
C HIS A 331 14.25 0.00 10.59
N GLN A 332 13.75 -0.27 11.80
CA GLN A 332 14.55 -0.23 13.03
C GLN A 332 14.46 -1.54 13.82
N GLY A 333 13.96 -2.61 13.18
CA GLY A 333 13.61 -3.86 13.86
C GLY A 333 12.76 -3.61 15.11
N ASN A 334 13.12 -4.32 16.18
CA ASN A 334 12.46 -4.19 17.49
C ASN A 334 12.80 -2.88 18.23
N ARG A 335 13.74 -2.06 17.73
CA ARG A 335 14.33 -0.95 18.50
C ARG A 335 13.30 0.11 18.89
N GLN A 336 12.51 0.60 17.95
CA GLN A 336 11.55 1.69 18.21
C GLN A 336 10.20 1.18 18.73
N THR A 337 9.73 0.06 18.17
CA THR A 337 8.37 -0.46 18.40
C THR A 337 8.28 -1.36 19.64
N VAL A 338 9.32 -2.15 19.94
CA VAL A 338 9.34 -3.08 21.08
C VAL A 338 10.19 -2.53 22.24
N LEU A 339 11.40 -2.05 21.94
CA LEU A 339 12.35 -1.59 22.95
C LEU A 339 12.18 -0.11 23.33
N GLY A 340 11.44 0.66 22.54
CA GLY A 340 11.21 2.09 22.80
C GLY A 340 12.49 2.94 22.73
N LEU A 341 13.44 2.57 21.88
CA LEU A 341 14.74 3.21 21.71
C LEU A 341 14.88 3.92 20.35
N ASP A 342 15.62 5.02 20.31
CA ASP A 342 15.96 5.76 19.09
C ASP A 342 17.17 5.15 18.33
N LYS A 343 17.57 5.79 17.21
CA LYS A 343 18.71 5.34 16.40
C LYS A 343 20.05 5.28 17.15
N ASN A 344 20.19 6.03 18.24
CA ASN A 344 21.37 6.10 19.10
C ASN A 344 21.23 5.23 20.36
N ARG A 345 20.23 4.33 20.40
CA ARG A 345 19.89 3.48 21.57
C ARG A 345 19.49 4.27 22.82
N LYS A 346 19.02 5.52 22.66
CA LYS A 346 18.46 6.32 23.76
C LYS A 346 16.96 6.09 23.86
N GLU A 347 16.43 6.18 25.07
CA GLU A 347 14.99 6.02 25.31
C GLU A 347 14.16 7.09 24.59
N LEU A 348 13.10 6.66 23.91
CA LEU A 348 12.16 7.56 23.24
C LEU A 348 11.34 8.33 24.29
N SER A 349 11.05 9.61 24.01
CA SER A 349 10.14 10.39 24.84
C SER A 349 8.75 9.75 24.92
N LEU A 350 8.01 10.02 25.99
CA LEU A 350 6.66 9.46 26.19
C LEU A 350 5.72 9.75 25.01
N GLN A 351 5.82 10.97 24.45
CA GLN A 351 5.08 11.37 23.25
C GLN A 351 5.48 10.56 22.02
N ARG A 352 6.77 10.29 21.83
CA ARG A 352 7.24 9.44 20.73
C ARG A 352 6.82 7.99 20.91
N LYS A 353 6.96 7.42 22.11
CA LYS A 353 6.49 6.07 22.42
C LYS A 353 5.02 5.90 22.02
N LYS A 354 4.13 6.81 22.43
CA LYS A 354 2.71 6.80 22.03
C LYS A 354 2.48 6.73 20.51
N CYS A 355 3.34 7.34 19.70
CA CYS A 355 3.23 7.26 18.25
C CYS A 355 3.62 5.88 17.69
N TYR A 356 4.54 5.15 18.34
CA TYR A 356 5.00 3.81 17.94
C TYR A 356 4.25 2.66 18.62
N THR A 357 3.58 2.92 19.75
CA THR A 357 2.73 1.96 20.47
C THR A 357 1.31 1.91 19.88
N ILE A 358 1.21 1.95 18.55
CA ILE A 358 0.01 1.41 17.90
C ILE A 358 0.15 -0.09 18.06
N HIS A 359 -0.70 -0.72 18.89
CA HIS A 359 -0.60 -2.15 19.18
C HIS A 359 -0.56 -2.94 17.88
N PHE A 360 0.63 -3.47 17.57
CA PHE A 360 0.76 -4.56 16.63
C PHE A 360 -0.13 -5.68 17.13
N LEU A 361 -0.92 -6.26 16.23
CA LEU A 361 -1.74 -7.43 16.55
C LEU A 361 -0.92 -8.71 16.73
N LEU A 362 0.40 -8.63 16.54
CA LEU A 362 1.32 -9.74 16.70
C LEU A 362 1.74 -9.82 18.18
N ASN A 363 0.99 -10.63 18.93
CA ASN A 363 1.48 -11.25 20.16
C ASN A 363 2.11 -12.61 19.82
#